data_AF-E9GZJ0-F1
#
_entry.id   AF-E9GZJ0-F1
#
_cell.length_a   1.000
_cell.length_b   1.000
_cell.length_c   1.000
_cell.angle_alpha   90.00
_cell.angle_beta   90.00
_cell.angle_gamma   90.00
#
_symmetry.space_group_name_H-M   'P 1'
#
loop_
_entity.id
_entity.type
_entity.pdbx_description
1 polymer ?
#
loop_
_entity_poly.entity_id
_entity_poly.type
_entity_poly.pdbx_seq_one_letter_code
_entity_poly.pdbx_strand_id
1 'polypeptide(L)'
;MFYDNFKIHEVDVEEAGTCLEEEIPFYKHHFTALDKCQESGKIIEVIGGLYEIGEIITIKTAKASTKREIKIIDQSYNKPICLQVTITMWNTIAEKFIIAVEKLEVVVAFAGIKISTFSREDGEIFLDSFHDTLVSINPDIPESAELKRWLKQQ
;
A
#
# COMPACT_ATOMS: atom_id res chain seq x y z
N MET A 1 19.93 19.81 -21.49
CA MET A 1 19.81 19.92 -20.03
C MET A 1 19.88 18.51 -19.49
N PHE A 2 21.01 18.15 -18.89
CA PHE A 2 21.23 16.85 -18.28
C PHE A 2 20.58 16.88 -16.89
N TYR A 3 19.60 16.01 -16.65
CA TYR A 3 19.19 15.69 -15.29
C TYR A 3 20.23 14.69 -14.75
N ASP A 4 21.06 15.14 -13.81
CA ASP A 4 21.93 14.26 -13.06
C ASP A 4 21.07 13.33 -12.19
N ASN A 5 21.14 12.04 -12.47
CA ASN A 5 20.58 11.00 -11.62
C ASN A 5 21.52 10.79 -10.42
N PHE A 6 21.38 11.59 -9.38
CA PHE A 6 22.08 11.35 -8.12
C PHE A 6 21.47 10.12 -7.43
N LYS A 7 22.21 9.01 -7.42
CA LYS A 7 22.00 7.93 -6.45
C LYS A 7 22.96 8.16 -5.29
N ILE A 8 22.42 8.33 -4.09
CA ILE A 8 23.22 8.33 -2.87
C ILE A 8 23.69 6.89 -2.67
N HIS A 9 25.00 6.68 -2.81
CA HIS A 9 25.64 5.47 -2.31
C HIS A 9 25.92 5.70 -0.83
N GLU A 10 25.60 4.71 0.00
CA GLU A 10 25.89 4.73 1.43
C GLU A 10 27.41 4.83 1.62
N VAL A 11 27.89 6.06 1.81
CA VAL A 11 29.21 6.35 2.34
C VAL A 11 29.00 6.41 3.85
N ASP A 12 29.92 5.87 4.65
CA ASP A 12 29.83 5.89 6.11
C ASP A 12 29.70 7.34 6.62
N VAL A 13 28.48 7.83 6.78
CA VAL A 13 28.16 9.14 7.39
C VAL A 13 27.81 8.86 8.84
N GLU A 14 28.82 8.90 9.70
CA GLU A 14 28.62 9.09 11.14
C GLU A 14 28.11 10.52 11.37
N GLU A 15 27.07 10.63 12.21
CA GLU A 15 26.32 11.83 12.64
C GLU A 15 25.09 12.24 11.81
N ALA A 16 24.00 11.51 12.03
CA ALA A 16 22.65 12.06 11.84
C ALA A 16 22.36 13.10 12.94
N GLY A 17 22.44 14.39 12.61
CA GLY A 17 21.99 15.47 13.48
C GLY A 17 20.47 15.42 13.71
N THR A 18 20.00 15.85 14.88
CA THR A 18 18.56 15.99 15.16
C THR A 18 18.02 17.25 14.47
N CYS A 19 17.23 17.10 13.41
CA CYS A 19 16.50 18.22 12.81
C CYS A 19 15.30 18.60 13.67
N LEU A 20 15.01 19.89 13.81
CA LEU A 20 13.77 20.38 14.41
C LEU A 20 12.61 20.09 13.44
N GLU A 21 11.46 19.61 13.95
CA GLU A 21 10.32 19.15 13.14
C GLU A 21 9.76 20.23 12.19
N GLU A 22 9.98 21.51 12.49
CA GLU A 22 9.43 22.66 11.75
C GLU A 22 10.05 22.87 10.35
N GLU A 23 11.21 22.27 10.05
CA GLU A 23 11.92 22.46 8.78
C GLU A 23 11.69 21.33 7.75
N ILE A 24 10.93 20.29 8.12
CA ILE A 24 10.68 19.15 7.24
C ILE A 24 9.38 19.38 6.46
N PRO A 25 9.42 19.49 5.11
CA PRO A 25 8.20 19.66 4.33
C PRO A 25 7.27 18.46 4.52
N PHE A 26 6.02 18.74 4.92
CA PHE A 26 4.99 17.71 5.07
C PHE A 26 4.69 17.06 3.71
N TYR A 27 4.91 15.74 3.63
CA TYR A 27 4.57 14.95 2.45
C TYR A 27 3.05 14.91 2.28
N LYS A 28 2.55 15.34 1.12
CA LYS A 28 1.12 15.26 0.79
C LYS A 28 0.85 14.03 -0.06
N HIS A 29 0.02 13.13 0.45
CA HIS A 29 -0.42 11.95 -0.28
C HIS A 29 -1.22 12.31 -1.55
N HIS A 30 -1.07 11.47 -2.57
CA HIS A 30 -1.85 11.54 -3.81
C HIS A 30 -2.54 10.20 -4.08
N PHE A 31 -3.54 9.89 -3.25
CA PHE A 31 -4.27 8.64 -3.35
C PHE A 31 -5.09 8.54 -4.63
N THR A 32 -4.90 7.45 -5.34
CA THR A 32 -5.75 7.01 -6.45
C THR A 32 -6.93 6.23 -5.87
N ALA A 33 -8.14 6.62 -6.24
CA ALA A 33 -9.35 5.87 -5.87
C ALA A 33 -9.29 4.45 -6.44
N LEU A 34 -9.82 3.47 -5.69
CA LEU A 34 -9.69 2.06 -6.07
C LEU A 34 -10.34 1.76 -7.43
N ASP A 35 -11.45 2.45 -7.74
CA ASP A 35 -12.16 2.34 -9.02
C ASP A 35 -11.43 2.96 -10.23
N LYS A 36 -10.30 3.64 -10.02
CA LYS A 36 -9.48 4.26 -11.06
C LYS A 36 -8.15 3.53 -11.31
N CYS A 37 -7.93 2.39 -10.66
CA CYS A 37 -6.69 1.61 -10.76
C CYS A 37 -6.68 0.71 -12.02
N GLN A 38 -6.68 1.31 -13.21
CA GLN A 38 -6.80 0.59 -14.51
C GLN A 38 -5.50 0.51 -15.32
N GLU A 39 -4.54 1.39 -15.07
CA GLU A 39 -3.35 1.55 -15.90
C GLU A 39 -2.23 0.58 -15.46
N SER A 40 -2.21 -0.61 -16.06
CA SER A 40 -1.22 -1.66 -15.80
C SER A 40 0.22 -1.15 -15.80
N GLY A 41 1.01 -1.57 -14.80
CA GLY A 41 2.42 -1.20 -14.65
C GLY A 41 2.67 0.17 -14.00
N LYS A 42 1.64 1.00 -13.81
CA LYS A 42 1.77 2.29 -13.13
C LYS A 42 2.01 2.12 -11.63
N ILE A 43 2.83 3.01 -11.08
CA ILE A 43 3.05 3.13 -9.64
C ILE A 43 2.13 4.23 -9.09
N ILE A 44 1.39 3.91 -8.05
CA ILE A 44 0.36 4.77 -7.45
C ILE A 44 0.48 4.77 -5.92
N GLU A 45 -0.31 5.63 -5.29
CA GLU A 45 -0.65 5.53 -3.86
C GLU A 45 -2.12 5.16 -3.73
N VAL A 46 -2.45 4.31 -2.78
CA VAL A 46 -3.85 3.91 -2.48
C VAL A 46 -4.09 3.89 -0.98
N ILE A 47 -5.33 4.11 -0.58
CA ILE A 47 -5.80 3.97 0.79
C ILE A 47 -7.14 3.25 0.78
N GLY A 48 -7.34 2.34 1.72
CA GLY A 48 -8.59 1.59 1.82
C GLY A 48 -8.78 0.96 3.19
N GLY A 49 -10.02 0.59 3.48
CA GLY A 49 -10.37 -0.27 4.59
C GLY A 49 -9.95 -1.70 4.31
N LEU A 50 -9.34 -2.34 5.31
CA LEU A 50 -8.96 -3.74 5.25
C LEU A 50 -10.21 -4.62 5.30
N TYR A 51 -10.41 -5.43 4.27
CA TYR A 51 -11.57 -6.32 4.13
C TYR A 51 -11.21 -7.78 4.43
N GLU A 52 -10.08 -8.26 3.89
CA GLU A 52 -9.64 -9.64 4.06
C GLU A 52 -8.11 -9.69 4.23
N ILE A 53 -7.63 -10.59 5.09
CA ILE A 53 -6.21 -10.88 5.27
C ILE A 53 -5.96 -12.35 4.95
N GLY A 54 -5.14 -12.61 3.95
CA GLY A 54 -4.67 -13.95 3.63
C GLY A 54 -3.50 -14.41 4.50
N GLU A 55 -3.26 -15.72 4.46
CA GLU A 55 -2.10 -16.33 5.12
C GLU A 55 -0.78 -15.95 4.44
N ILE A 56 0.33 -16.08 5.18
CA ILE A 56 1.66 -15.96 4.58
C ILE A 56 1.96 -17.26 3.84
N ILE A 57 2.27 -17.15 2.56
CA ILE A 57 2.67 -18.26 1.70
C ILE A 57 4.15 -18.13 1.40
N THR A 58 4.93 -19.20 1.63
CA THR A 58 6.32 -19.28 1.19
C THR A 58 6.42 -19.96 -0.16
N ILE A 59 6.89 -19.23 -1.16
CA ILE A 59 7.13 -19.73 -2.51
C ILE A 59 8.58 -20.21 -2.59
N LYS A 60 8.76 -21.52 -2.70
CA LYS A 60 10.07 -22.18 -2.81
C LYS A 60 10.44 -22.38 -4.29
N THR A 61 10.87 -21.30 -4.95
CA THR A 61 11.53 -21.40 -6.28
C THR A 61 13.05 -21.35 -6.11
N ALA A 62 13.81 -20.90 -7.13
CA ALA A 62 15.27 -20.77 -7.04
C ALA A 62 15.74 -19.78 -5.96
N LYS A 63 14.92 -18.75 -5.66
CA LYS A 63 15.06 -17.89 -4.49
C LYS A 63 13.75 -17.95 -3.72
N ALA A 64 13.80 -18.39 -2.46
CA ALA A 64 12.61 -18.41 -1.62
C ALA A 64 12.08 -16.97 -1.44
N SER A 65 10.78 -16.80 -1.65
CA SER A 65 10.08 -15.54 -1.38
C SER A 65 8.83 -15.82 -0.55
N THR A 66 8.49 -14.89 0.33
CA THR A 66 7.23 -14.92 1.07
C THR A 66 6.26 -13.96 0.39
N LYS A 67 4.99 -14.33 0.33
CA LYS A 67 3.91 -13.43 -0.09
C LYS A 67 2.73 -13.50 0.86
N ARG A 68 1.98 -12.42 0.94
CA ARG A 68 0.70 -12.34 1.62
C ARG A 68 -0.24 -11.50 0.77
N GLU A 69 -1.45 -11.98 0.57
CA GLU A 69 -2.48 -11.25 -0.16
C GLU A 69 -3.47 -10.65 0.85
N ILE A 70 -3.87 -9.40 0.65
CA ILE A 70 -4.95 -8.75 1.40
C ILE A 70 -5.96 -8.17 0.41
N LYS A 71 -7.20 -7.98 0.86
CA LYS A 71 -8.20 -7.24 0.10
C LYS A 71 -8.55 -5.96 0.82
N ILE A 72 -8.63 -4.88 0.05
CA ILE A 72 -9.05 -3.57 0.55
C ILE A 72 -10.26 -3.06 -0.23
N ILE A 73 -11.05 -2.23 0.44
CA ILE A 73 -12.23 -1.55 -0.09
C ILE A 73 -12.17 -0.06 0.23
N ASP A 74 -12.84 0.76 -0.57
CA ASP A 74 -13.07 2.18 -0.30
C ASP A 74 -14.55 2.51 -0.54
N GLN A 75 -14.89 3.80 -0.48
CA GLN A 75 -16.26 4.27 -0.71
C GLN A 75 -16.83 3.89 -2.10
N SER A 76 -15.98 3.52 -3.07
CA SER A 76 -16.44 3.01 -4.37
C SER A 76 -17.09 1.64 -4.29
N TYR A 77 -16.91 0.90 -3.19
CA TYR A 77 -17.52 -0.42 -2.96
C TYR A 77 -19.05 -0.42 -3.04
N ASN A 78 -19.70 0.70 -2.70
CA ASN A 78 -21.17 0.82 -2.73
C ASN A 78 -21.73 1.15 -4.12
N LYS A 79 -20.87 1.25 -5.14
CA LYS A 79 -21.27 1.44 -6.54
C LYS A 79 -21.72 0.11 -7.15
N PRO A 80 -22.52 0.11 -8.23
CA PRO A 80 -23.01 -1.12 -8.87
C PRO A 80 -21.90 -2.06 -9.38
N ILE A 81 -20.68 -1.56 -9.52
CA ILE A 81 -19.47 -2.36 -9.76
C ILE A 81 -18.73 -2.41 -8.42
N CYS A 82 -18.93 -3.48 -7.65
CA CYS A 82 -18.26 -3.68 -6.37
C CYS A 82 -16.77 -3.95 -6.62
N LEU A 83 -15.93 -2.94 -6.43
CA LEU A 83 -14.49 -3.05 -6.65
C LEU A 83 -13.78 -3.35 -5.33
N GLN A 84 -13.36 -4.61 -5.20
CA GLN A 84 -12.38 -5.04 -4.22
C GLN A 84 -11.01 -4.99 -4.89
N VAL A 85 -9.99 -4.50 -4.18
CA VAL A 85 -8.62 -4.49 -4.70
C VAL A 85 -7.78 -5.46 -3.90
N THR A 86 -7.17 -6.42 -4.60
CA THR A 86 -6.27 -7.41 -4.02
C THR A 86 -4.85 -6.87 -4.06
N ILE A 87 -4.22 -6.76 -2.90
CA ILE A 87 -2.82 -6.33 -2.76
C ILE A 87 -1.94 -7.53 -2.41
N THR A 88 -0.95 -7.80 -3.26
CA THR A 88 0.10 -8.78 -2.98
C THR A 88 1.31 -8.11 -2.33
N MET A 89 1.52 -8.42 -1.06
CA MET A 89 2.71 -8.04 -0.31
C MET A 89 3.81 -9.09 -0.50
N TRP A 90 5.05 -8.65 -0.67
CA TRP A 90 6.20 -9.52 -0.89
C TRP A 90 7.25 -9.37 0.21
N ASN A 91 7.92 -10.49 0.54
CA ASN A 91 9.07 -10.57 1.44
C ASN A 91 8.83 -9.86 2.79
N THR A 92 9.74 -8.96 3.17
CA THR A 92 9.71 -8.22 4.43
C THR A 92 8.38 -7.49 4.66
N ILE A 93 7.73 -6.97 3.63
CA ILE A 93 6.43 -6.31 3.77
C ILE A 93 5.36 -7.33 4.18
N ALA A 94 5.34 -8.50 3.54
CA ALA A 94 4.41 -9.58 3.86
C ALA A 94 4.58 -10.07 5.31
N GLU A 95 5.82 -10.22 5.75
CA GLU A 95 6.18 -10.72 7.09
C GLU A 95 5.89 -9.72 8.20
N LYS A 96 6.20 -8.44 7.98
CA LYS A 96 6.00 -7.38 8.97
C LYS A 96 4.56 -6.86 9.06
N PHE A 97 3.72 -7.15 8.08
CA PHE A 97 2.31 -6.77 8.09
C PHE A 97 1.54 -7.60 9.14
N ILE A 98 1.54 -7.16 10.39
CA ILE A 98 0.87 -7.84 11.49
C ILE A 98 -0.23 -6.92 12.01
N ILE A 99 -1.47 -7.37 11.88
CA ILE A 99 -2.65 -6.64 12.35
C ILE A 99 -3.34 -7.49 13.40
N ALA A 100 -3.61 -6.89 14.55
CA ALA A 100 -4.48 -7.51 15.55
C ALA A 100 -5.90 -7.60 14.96
N VAL A 101 -6.34 -8.83 14.69
CA VAL A 101 -7.58 -9.16 13.95
C VAL A 101 -8.85 -8.70 14.68
N GLU A 102 -8.72 -8.18 15.90
CA GLU A 102 -9.83 -7.77 16.77
C GLU A 102 -10.55 -6.48 16.32
N LYS A 103 -10.11 -5.80 15.25
CA LYS A 103 -10.67 -4.50 14.84
C LYS A 103 -11.17 -4.50 13.40
N LEU A 104 -12.49 -4.40 13.24
CA LEU A 104 -13.22 -4.23 11.97
C LEU A 104 -13.05 -2.84 11.31
N GLU A 105 -12.08 -2.05 11.75
CA GLU A 105 -11.95 -0.63 11.36
C GLU A 105 -10.49 -0.28 11.03
N VAL A 106 -9.76 -1.21 10.43
CA VAL A 106 -8.37 -0.97 10.05
C VAL A 106 -8.33 -0.35 8.68
N VAL A 107 -7.72 0.84 8.59
CA VAL A 107 -7.39 1.49 7.32
C VAL A 107 -5.92 1.27 7.02
N VAL A 108 -5.61 0.94 5.78
CA VAL A 108 -4.25 0.75 5.30
C VAL A 108 -3.99 1.67 4.11
N ALA A 109 -2.83 2.31 4.10
CA ALA A 109 -2.34 3.12 3.00
C ALA A 109 -1.05 2.52 2.44
N PHE A 110 -0.94 2.50 1.13
CA PHE A 110 0.23 2.06 0.38
C PHE A 110 0.71 3.20 -0.48
N ALA A 111 1.98 3.57 -0.34
CA ALA A 111 2.65 4.52 -1.24
C ALA A 111 3.74 3.78 -2.03
N GLY A 112 3.81 4.04 -3.33
CA GLY A 112 4.72 3.33 -4.22
C GLY A 112 4.28 1.87 -4.44
N ILE A 113 3.02 1.64 -4.77
CA ILE A 113 2.51 0.30 -5.13
C ILE A 113 2.23 0.22 -6.63
N LYS A 114 2.50 -0.93 -7.27
CA LYS A 114 2.38 -1.08 -8.71
C LYS A 114 1.07 -1.76 -9.09
N ILE A 115 0.35 -1.23 -10.07
CA ILE A 115 -0.78 -1.93 -10.70
C ILE A 115 -0.24 -3.16 -11.44
N SER A 116 -0.71 -4.35 -11.05
CA SER A 116 -0.18 -5.60 -11.59
C SER A 116 -0.40 -5.70 -13.09
N THR A 117 0.58 -6.26 -13.78
CA THR A 117 0.45 -6.60 -15.20
C THR A 117 -0.26 -7.92 -15.42
N PHE A 118 -0.50 -8.68 -14.35
CA PHE A 118 -1.15 -9.97 -14.39
C PHE A 118 -2.59 -9.80 -13.91
N SER A 119 -3.55 -9.94 -14.83
CA SER A 119 -4.95 -10.17 -14.45
C SER A 119 -5.15 -11.66 -14.21
N ARG A 120 -5.76 -12.02 -13.07
CA ARG A 120 -6.08 -13.42 -12.72
C ARG A 120 -7.56 -13.72 -12.89
N GLU A 121 -8.43 -12.73 -12.76
CA GLU A 121 -9.89 -12.83 -12.85
C GLU A 121 -10.48 -11.57 -13.49
N ASP A 122 -11.54 -11.72 -14.29
CA ASP A 122 -12.19 -10.59 -14.96
C ASP A 122 -12.89 -9.69 -13.93
N GLY A 123 -12.45 -8.43 -13.85
CA GLY A 123 -13.06 -7.41 -12.99
C GLY A 123 -12.36 -7.21 -11.63
N GLU A 124 -11.35 -8.00 -11.29
CA GLU A 124 -10.52 -7.78 -10.11
C GLU A 124 -9.28 -6.94 -10.43
N ILE A 125 -8.95 -6.00 -9.54
CA ILE A 125 -7.75 -5.19 -9.65
C ILE A 125 -6.70 -5.77 -8.70
N PHE A 126 -5.51 -6.05 -9.23
CA PHE A 126 -4.38 -6.55 -8.47
C PHE A 126 -3.29 -5.49 -8.37
N LEU A 127 -2.77 -5.27 -7.17
CA LEU A 127 -1.63 -4.41 -6.93
C LEU A 127 -0.48 -5.23 -6.31
N ASP A 128 0.74 -4.94 -6.72
CA ASP A 128 1.96 -5.59 -6.24
C ASP A 128 2.84 -4.59 -5.50
N SER A 129 3.21 -4.94 -4.27
CA SER A 129 4.30 -4.24 -3.57
C SER A 129 5.66 -4.56 -4.19
N PHE A 130 6.63 -3.68 -3.99
CA PHE A 130 8.04 -3.91 -4.26
C PHE A 130 8.88 -3.36 -3.09
N HIS A 131 10.20 -3.42 -3.19
CA HIS A 131 11.10 -3.16 -2.06
C HIS A 131 10.87 -1.80 -1.37
N ASP A 132 10.57 -0.76 -2.16
CA ASP A 132 10.40 0.62 -1.68
C ASP A 132 8.93 0.98 -1.36
N THR A 133 8.01 0.01 -1.42
CA THR A 133 6.61 0.27 -1.07
C THR A 133 6.50 0.58 0.41
N LEU A 134 5.94 1.74 0.74
CA LEU A 134 5.66 2.16 2.11
C LEU A 134 4.25 1.75 2.50
N VAL A 135 4.11 1.16 3.69
CA VAL A 135 2.82 0.71 4.23
C VAL A 135 2.55 1.43 5.55
N SER A 136 1.40 2.09 5.65
CA SER A 136 0.94 2.76 6.86
C SER A 136 -0.38 2.14 7.33
N ILE A 137 -0.43 1.74 8.60
CA ILE A 137 -1.63 1.19 9.23
C ILE A 137 -2.24 2.28 10.09
N ASN A 138 -3.51 2.59 9.86
CA ASN A 138 -4.27 3.64 10.53
C ASN A 138 -3.54 5.00 10.55
N PRO A 139 -3.05 5.51 9.39
CA PRO A 139 -2.34 6.78 9.35
C PRO A 139 -3.20 7.91 9.91
N ASP A 140 -2.58 8.86 10.62
CA ASP A 140 -3.27 10.02 11.20
C ASP A 140 -3.45 11.12 10.15
N ILE A 141 -4.33 10.84 9.18
CA ILE A 141 -4.66 11.74 8.06
C ILE A 141 -6.19 11.79 7.85
N PRO A 142 -6.73 12.90 7.28
CA PRO A 142 -8.17 13.07 7.09
C PRO A 142 -8.84 11.92 6.34
N GLU A 143 -8.21 11.41 5.28
CA GLU A 143 -8.72 10.31 4.45
C GLU A 143 -8.90 9.02 5.26
N SER A 144 -8.01 8.76 6.23
CA SER A 144 -8.15 7.61 7.14
C SER A 144 -9.33 7.77 8.08
N ALA A 145 -9.53 8.97 8.63
CA ALA A 145 -10.67 9.26 9.51
C ALA A 145 -12.00 9.12 8.76
N GLU A 146 -12.06 9.55 7.51
CA GLU A 146 -13.24 9.41 6.66
C GLU A 146 -13.55 7.94 6.35
N LEU A 147 -12.55 7.17 5.91
CA LEU A 147 -12.71 5.74 5.65
C LEU A 147 -13.13 4.96 6.90
N LYS A 148 -12.57 5.25 8.07
CA LYS A 148 -13.00 4.63 9.34
C LYS A 148 -14.48 4.89 9.63
N ARG A 149 -14.97 6.12 9.40
CA ARG A 149 -16.39 6.45 9.58
C ARG A 149 -17.28 5.69 8.60
N TRP A 150 -16.84 5.56 7.35
CA TRP A 150 -17.57 4.83 6.32
C TRP A 150 -17.61 3.32 6.59
N LEU A 151 -16.49 2.72 7.03
CA LEU A 151 -16.42 1.30 7.40
C LEU A 151 -17.39 0.93 8.53
N LYS A 152 -17.59 1.83 9.50
CA LYS A 152 -18.59 1.66 10.58
C LYS A 152 -20.04 1.58 10.10
N GLN A 153 -20.30 2.02 8.87
CA GLN A 153 -21.64 2.06 8.27
C GLN A 153 -21.86 0.91 7.28
N GLN A 154 -20.83 0.10 7.01
CA GLN A 154 -20.95 -1.12 6.22
C GLN A 154 -21.40 -2.28 7.10
#